data_AF-A0A1H9AM99-F1
#
_entry.id   AF-A0A1H9AM99-F1
#
_cell.length_a   1.000
_cell.length_b   1.000
_cell.length_c   1.000
_cell.angle_alpha   90.00
_cell.angle_beta   90.00
_cell.angle_gamma   90.00
#
_symmetry.space_group_name_H-M   'P 1'
#
loop_
_entity.id
_entity.type
_entity.pdbx_description
1 polymer ?
#
loop_
_entity_poly.entity_id
_entity_poly.type
_entity_poly.pdbx_seq_one_letter_code
_entity_poly.pdbx_strand_id
1 'polypeptide(L)' 'MIGIYTDSDMKYPNGDNAQSIAIVYKLKALSGELTCDNKETIDLKFFDVDKLPEMFCKQHEEVKAVIANMFL' A
#
# COMPACT_ATOMS: atom_id res chain seq x y z
N MET A 1 11.81 9.33 0.38
CA MET A 1 10.74 9.00 1.36
C MET A 1 9.49 9.72 0.91
N ILE A 2 8.33 9.07 0.92
CA ILE A 2 7.02 9.67 0.59
C ILE A 2 6.41 10.29 1.85
N GLY A 3 6.40 9.55 2.97
CA GLY A 3 5.83 10.04 4.22
C GLY A 3 5.80 8.99 5.33
N ILE A 4 5.35 9.41 6.51
CA ILE A 4 5.07 8.58 7.67
C ILE A 4 3.57 8.72 7.99
N TYR A 5 2.86 7.61 8.08
CA TYR A 5 1.41 7.55 8.28
C TYR A 5 1.13 6.87 9.63
N THR A 6 0.59 7.62 10.59
CA THR A 6 0.42 7.18 11.98
C THR A 6 -1.03 7.23 12.47
N ASP A 7 -1.92 7.92 11.76
CA ASP A 7 -3.32 8.15 12.17
C ASP A 7 -4.29 7.25 11.39
N SER A 8 -4.22 5.95 11.64
CA SER A 8 -5.06 4.98 10.95
C SER A 8 -5.43 3.82 11.86
N ASP A 9 -6.43 4.10 12.68
CA ASP A 9 -7.05 3.10 13.53
C ASP A 9 -7.86 2.13 12.67
N MET A 10 -7.70 0.84 12.94
CA MET A 10 -8.43 -0.24 12.31
C MET A 10 -9.13 -1.06 13.39
N LYS A 11 -10.43 -1.30 13.19
CA LYS A 11 -11.20 -2.19 14.03
C LYS A 11 -11.41 -3.52 13.31
N TYR A 12 -10.90 -4.59 13.92
CA TYR A 12 -11.07 -5.94 13.38
C TYR A 12 -12.46 -6.50 13.70
N PRO A 13 -12.95 -7.51 12.94
CA PRO A 13 -14.26 -8.12 13.18
C PRO A 13 -14.43 -8.74 14.57
N ASN A 14 -13.34 -9.15 15.20
CA ASN A 14 -13.32 -9.67 16.57
C ASN A 14 -13.42 -8.57 17.65
N GLY A 15 -13.44 -7.29 17.28
CA GLY A 15 -13.57 -6.15 18.18
C GLY A 15 -12.25 -5.49 18.58
N ASP A 16 -11.11 -6.06 18.19
CA ASP A 16 -9.80 -5.49 18.49
C ASP A 16 -9.61 -4.16 17.73
N ASN A 17 -8.98 -3.20 18.40
CA ASN A 17 -8.50 -1.98 17.77
C ASN A 17 -6.99 -2.08 17.61
N ALA A 18 -6.51 -1.81 16.42
CA ALA A 18 -5.10 -1.75 16.13
C ALA A 18 -4.77 -0.44 15.40
N GLN A 19 -3.52 -0.02 15.56
CA GLN A 19 -2.95 1.10 14.82
C GLN A 19 -1.61 0.64 14.25
N SER A 20 -1.47 0.76 12.94
CA SER A 20 -0.20 0.50 12.25
C SER A 20 0.50 1.82 11.96
N ILE A 21 1.82 1.85 12.07
CA ILE A 21 2.65 2.97 11.62
C ILE A 21 3.32 2.54 10.32
N ALA A 22 3.07 3.28 9.23
CA ALA A 22 3.66 2.99 7.92
C ALA A 22 4.66 4.09 7.53
N ILE A 23 5.89 3.68 7.19
CA ILE A 23 6.90 4.57 6.60
C ILE A 23 7.05 4.18 5.13
N VAL A 24 6.74 5.11 4.23
CA VAL A 24 6.56 4.80 2.81
C VAL A 24 7.68 5.41 1.98
N TYR A 25 8.23 4.62 1.05
CA TYR A 25 9.32 5.02 0.17
C TYR A 25 8.95 4.81 -1.29
N LYS A 26 9.34 5.77 -2.15
CA LYS A 26 9.34 5.59 -3.60
C LYS A 26 10.63 4.87 -4.00
N LEU A 27 10.50 3.73 -4.64
CA LEU A 27 11.61 2.94 -5.15
C LEU A 27 11.50 2.84 -6.68
N LYS A 28 12.63 2.52 -7.32
CA LYS A 28 12.68 2.19 -8.75
C LYS A 28 13.07 0.72 -8.89
N ALA A 29 12.19 -0.09 -9.48
CA ALA A 29 12.54 -1.44 -9.89
C ALA A 29 13.61 -1.37 -11.00
N LEU A 30 14.69 -2.13 -10.85
CA LEU A 30 15.80 -2.16 -11.82
C LEU A 30 15.74 -3.40 -12.73
N SER A 31 15.45 -4.56 -12.14
CA SER A 31 15.32 -5.85 -12.83
C SER A 31 14.59 -6.86 -11.91
N GLY A 32 14.26 -8.03 -12.45
CA GLY A 32 13.60 -9.13 -11.72
C GLY A 32 12.22 -9.45 -12.27
N GLU A 33 11.62 -10.52 -11.74
CA GLU A 33 10.29 -11.01 -12.10
C GLU A 33 9.41 -11.09 -10.85
N LEU A 34 8.10 -10.87 -11.01
CA LEU A 34 7.15 -11.03 -9.91
C LEU A 34 7.06 -12.52 -9.55
N THR A 35 7.23 -12.84 -8.26
CA THR A 35 7.18 -14.22 -7.76
C THR A 35 6.38 -14.26 -6.46
N CYS A 36 5.44 -15.18 -6.36
CA CYS A 36 4.65 -15.43 -5.16
C CYS A 36 5.12 -16.70 -4.47
N ASP A 37 5.22 -16.68 -3.13
CA ASP A 37 5.54 -17.87 -2.34
C ASP A 37 4.30 -18.76 -2.06
N ASN A 38 3.11 -18.23 -2.36
CA ASN A 38 1.80 -18.84 -2.13
C ASN A 38 1.52 -19.22 -0.67
N LYS A 39 2.25 -18.63 0.29
CA LYS A 39 1.98 -18.79 1.72
C LYS A 39 1.16 -17.63 2.25
N GLU A 40 1.59 -16.41 1.95
CA GLU A 40 0.93 -15.18 2.36
C GLU A 40 0.45 -14.36 1.15
N THR A 41 1.16 -14.47 0.02
CA THR A 41 0.81 -13.77 -1.22
C THR A 41 0.42 -14.76 -2.30
N ILE A 42 -0.79 -14.62 -2.86
CA ILE A 42 -1.34 -15.51 -3.89
C ILE A 42 -1.23 -14.95 -5.31
N ASP A 43 -1.09 -13.64 -5.47
CA ASP A 43 -0.98 -12.97 -6.77
C ASP A 43 -0.25 -11.63 -6.64
N LEU A 44 0.46 -11.23 -7.69
CA LEU A 44 1.19 -9.97 -7.80
C LEU A 44 1.07 -9.39 -9.21
N LYS A 45 0.83 -8.09 -9.31
CA LYS A 45 0.74 -7.38 -10.58
C LYS A 45 1.18 -5.92 -10.46
N PHE A 46 1.73 -5.38 -11.55
CA PHE A 46 1.94 -3.94 -11.70
C PHE A 46 0.67 -3.24 -12.19
N PHE A 47 0.39 -2.06 -11.62
CA PHE A 47 -0.75 -1.22 -11.98
C PHE A 47 -0.27 0.14 -12.45
N ASP A 48 -0.97 0.71 -13.42
CA ASP A 48 -0.88 2.14 -13.69
C ASP A 48 -1.42 2.90 -12.47
N VAL A 49 -0.85 4.07 -12.17
CA VAL A 49 -1.17 4.85 -10.97
C VAL A 49 -2.64 5.27 -10.93
N ASP A 50 -3.24 5.53 -12.09
CA ASP A 50 -4.65 5.88 -12.27
C ASP A 50 -5.60 4.67 -12.26
N LYS A 51 -5.06 3.44 -12.28
CA LYS A 51 -5.83 2.18 -12.30
C LYS A 51 -5.56 1.30 -11.08
N LEU A 52 -5.08 1.89 -9.99
CA LEU A 52 -4.92 1.18 -8.73
C LEU A 52 -6.29 0.73 -8.18
N PRO A 53 -6.40 -0.49 -7.65
CA PRO A 53 -7.64 -1.01 -7.07
C PRO A 53 -8.06 -0.19 -5.83
N GLU A 54 -9.22 -0.54 -5.27
CA GLU A 54 -9.55 -0.15 -3.89
C GLU A 54 -8.50 -0.73 -2.95
N MET A 55 -7.96 0.12 -2.09
CA MET A 55 -6.88 -0.24 -1.20
C MET A 55 -7.43 -0.80 0.11
N PHE A 56 -6.68 -1.71 0.71
CA PHE A 56 -7.09 -2.43 1.90
C PHE A 56 -7.39 -1.53 3.12
N CYS A 57 -6.65 -0.43 3.29
CA CYS A 57 -6.78 0.43 4.47
C CYS A 57 -6.59 1.91 4.15
N LYS A 58 -7.01 2.78 5.08
CA LYS A 58 -6.92 4.24 5.01
C LYS A 58 -5.52 4.72 4.58
N GLN A 59 -4.47 4.18 5.19
CA GLN A 59 -3.07 4.56 4.87
C GLN A 59 -2.72 4.32 3.41
N HIS A 60 -3.15 3.19 2.86
CA HIS A 60 -2.88 2.85 1.48
C HIS A 60 -3.67 3.74 0.52
N GLU A 61 -4.90 4.14 0.86
CA GLU A 61 -5.66 5.14 0.10
C GLU A 61 -4.99 6.53 0.14
N GLU A 62 -4.49 6.96 1.30
CA GLU A 62 -3.77 8.22 1.43
C GLU A 62 -2.47 8.21 0.62
N VAL A 63 -1.72 7.09 0.65
CA VAL A 63 -0.54 6.89 -0.20
C VAL A 63 -0.92 6.96 -1.67
N LYS A 64 -2.00 6.28 -2.09
CA LYS A 64 -2.52 6.31 -3.46
C LYS A 64 -2.83 7.74 -3.93
N ALA A 65 -3.48 8.55 -3.09
CA ALA A 65 -3.75 9.95 -3.39
C ALA A 65 -2.46 10.78 -3.52
N VAL A 66 -1.47 10.56 -2.65
CA VAL A 66 -0.18 11.26 -2.73
C VAL A 66 0.58 10.89 -4.00
N ILE A 67 0.67 9.61 -4.35
CA ILE A 67 1.41 9.19 -5.55
C ILE A 67 0.72 9.66 -6.83
N ALA A 68 -0.62 9.71 -6.89
CA ALA A 68 -1.33 10.23 -8.05
C ALA A 68 -0.94 11.68 -8.36
N ASN A 69 -0.75 12.50 -7.32
CA ASN A 69 -0.30 13.89 -7.45
C ASN A 69 1.20 14.04 -7.76
N MET A 70 2.02 12.99 -7.65
CA MET A 70 3.45 13.05 -7.99
C MET A 70 3.72 12.87 -9.49
N PHE A 71 2.71 12.47 -10.27
CA PHE A 71 2.83 12.24 -11.72
C PHE A 71 2.02 13.24 -12.56
N LEU A 72 1.41 14.25 -11.92
CA LEU A 72 0.86 15.46 -12.55
C LEU A 72 1.97 16.52 -12.67
#